data_AF-A0A1I0W7Y1-F1
#
_entry.id   AF-A0A1I0W7Y1-F1
#
_cell.length_a   1.000
_cell.length_b   1.000
_cell.length_c   1.000
_cell.angle_alpha   90.00
_cell.angle_beta   90.00
_cell.angle_gamma   90.00
#
_symmetry.space_group_name_H-M   'P 1'
#
loop_
_entity.id
_entity.type
_entity.pdbx_description
1 polymer ?
#
loop_
_entity_poly.entity_id
_entity_poly.type
_entity_poly.pdbx_seq_one_letter_code
_entity_poly.pdbx_strand_id
1 'polypeptide(L)'
;MATTPDHAPAPPTGRGKLVLAALCGFAVGSGALGLLWGLSASTDGPAADARAACAALERVGELPAPTEGPASSALTQGVLPRILAARELAAAAAEFRPQYRELADHLDGVSRMVVSLNLADEGGRWHLSEARKHCALV
;
A
#
# COMPACT_ATOMS: atom_id res chain seq x y z
N MET A 1 -23.88 0.44 79.30
CA MET A 1 -23.83 0.97 77.93
C MET A 1 -22.47 0.62 77.36
N ALA A 2 -22.42 -0.34 76.43
CA ALA A 2 -21.17 -0.77 75.79
C ALA A 2 -21.09 -0.15 74.40
N THR A 3 -20.05 0.63 74.13
CA THR A 3 -19.74 1.18 72.81
C THR A 3 -18.86 0.17 72.06
N THR A 4 -19.40 -0.46 71.02
CA THR A 4 -18.62 -1.22 70.04
C THR A 4 -17.82 -0.27 69.14
N PRO A 5 -16.51 -0.47 68.92
CA PRO A 5 -15.74 0.33 67.98
C PRO A 5 -16.06 -0.08 66.54
N ASP A 6 -16.49 0.90 65.75
CA ASP A 6 -16.77 0.80 64.33
C ASP A 6 -15.47 0.49 63.55
N HIS A 7 -15.43 -0.64 62.84
CA HIS A 7 -14.29 -1.02 61.99
C HIS A 7 -14.50 -0.45 60.59
N ALA A 8 -13.83 0.65 60.27
CA ALA A 8 -13.75 1.15 58.90
C ALA A 8 -12.98 0.15 58.00
N PRO A 9 -13.49 -0.21 56.82
CA PRO A 9 -12.80 -1.13 55.93
C PRO A 9 -11.52 -0.50 55.36
N ALA A 10 -10.38 -1.16 55.54
CA ALA A 10 -9.10 -0.74 54.96
C ALA A 10 -9.17 -0.71 53.42
N PRO A 11 -8.55 0.29 52.76
CA PRO A 11 -8.57 0.38 51.31
C PRO A 11 -7.84 -0.83 50.68
N PRO A 12 -8.34 -1.40 49.57
CA PRO A 12 -7.74 -2.58 48.96
C PRO A 12 -6.37 -2.24 48.35
N THR A 13 -5.30 -2.63 49.05
CA THR A 13 -3.89 -2.40 48.69
C THR A 13 -3.37 -3.22 47.50
N GLY A 14 -4.25 -3.94 46.79
CA GLY A 14 -3.89 -4.83 45.67
C GLY A 14 -4.02 -4.22 44.27
N ARG A 15 -4.80 -3.14 44.10
CA ARG A 15 -5.08 -2.58 42.76
C ARG A 15 -3.84 -1.98 42.09
N GLY A 16 -2.97 -1.32 42.86
CA GLY A 16 -1.76 -0.70 42.33
C GLY A 16 -0.78 -1.71 41.72
N LYS A 17 -0.63 -2.89 42.33
CA LYS A 17 0.27 -3.94 41.81
C LYS A 17 -0.24 -4.56 40.51
N LEU A 18 -1.56 -4.74 40.39
CA LEU A 18 -2.20 -5.22 39.15
C LEU A 18 -2.06 -4.21 38.01
N VAL A 19 -2.25 -2.92 38.29
CA VAL A 19 -2.07 -1.85 37.29
C VAL A 19 -0.61 -1.77 36.84
N LEU A 20 0.35 -1.89 37.76
CA LEU A 20 1.77 -1.86 37.43
C LEU A 20 2.17 -3.05 36.56
N ALA A 21 1.68 -4.25 36.87
CA ALA A 21 1.89 -5.44 36.04
C ALA A 21 1.28 -5.27 34.63
N ALA A 22 0.08 -4.69 34.53
CA ALA A 22 -0.56 -4.41 33.24
C ALA A 22 0.21 -3.38 32.41
N LEU A 23 0.70 -2.30 33.02
CA LEU A 23 1.52 -1.29 32.34
C LEU A 23 2.86 -1.85 31.86
N CYS A 24 3.53 -2.66 32.68
CA CYS A 24 4.76 -3.34 32.26
C CYS A 24 4.50 -4.29 31.09
N GLY A 25 3.43 -5.10 31.15
CA GLY A 25 3.04 -5.99 30.05
C GLY A 25 2.71 -5.21 28.78
N PHE A 26 1.99 -4.10 28.89
CA PHE A 26 1.67 -3.24 27.76
C PHE A 26 2.91 -2.56 27.16
N ALA A 27 3.82 -2.06 27.99
CA ALA A 27 5.06 -1.44 27.52
C ALA A 27 5.96 -2.44 26.77
N VAL A 28 6.08 -3.67 27.30
CA VAL A 28 6.83 -4.74 26.64
C VAL A 28 6.13 -5.17 25.34
N GLY A 29 4.81 -5.35 25.36
CA GLY A 29 4.03 -5.74 24.18
C GLY A 29 4.06 -4.69 23.07
N SER A 30 3.83 -3.42 23.41
CA SER A 30 3.89 -2.29 22.46
C SER A 30 5.31 -2.02 21.97
N GLY A 31 6.33 -2.20 22.82
CA GLY A 31 7.73 -2.12 22.41
C GLY A 31 8.12 -3.22 21.43
N ALA A 32 7.72 -4.47 21.70
CA ALA A 32 7.95 -5.60 20.79
C ALA A 32 7.20 -5.41 19.46
N LEU A 33 5.93 -4.97 19.50
CA LEU A 33 5.18 -4.64 18.30
C LEU A 33 5.86 -3.49 17.53
N GLY A 34 6.25 -2.42 18.21
CA GLY A 34 6.91 -1.27 17.60
C GLY A 34 8.24 -1.62 16.94
N LEU A 35 9.05 -2.47 17.58
CA LEU A 35 10.28 -3.02 17.00
C LEU A 35 9.99 -3.90 15.79
N LEU A 36 9.01 -4.80 15.88
CA LEU A 36 8.61 -5.65 14.76
C LEU A 36 8.09 -4.82 13.59
N TRP A 37 7.35 -3.75 13.88
CA TRP A 37 6.86 -2.81 12.87
C TRP A 37 7.99 -2.01 12.25
N GLY A 38 8.92 -1.49 13.06
CA GLY A 38 10.09 -0.77 12.57
C GLY A 38 11.04 -1.64 11.75
N LEU A 39 11.18 -2.92 12.09
CA LEU A 39 11.94 -3.90 11.30
C LEU A 39 11.19 -4.34 10.04
N SER A 40 9.85 -4.33 10.05
CA SER A 40 9.02 -4.61 8.86
C SER A 40 8.93 -3.42 7.91
N ALA A 41 9.18 -2.21 8.39
CA ALA A 41 9.32 -1.02 7.56
C ALA A 41 10.64 -1.11 6.77
N SER A 42 10.65 -1.93 5.73
CA SER A 42 11.80 -2.08 4.85
C SER A 42 12.18 -0.74 4.22
N THR A 43 13.47 -0.37 4.29
CA THR A 43 14.05 0.79 3.56
C THR A 43 13.91 0.69 2.04
N ASP A 44 13.45 -0.46 1.56
CA ASP A 44 13.11 -0.76 0.18
C ASP A 44 11.66 -0.43 -0.18
N GLY A 45 10.84 0.15 0.71
CA GLY A 45 9.43 0.48 0.44
C GLY A 45 9.17 1.04 -0.96
N PRO A 46 9.87 2.12 -1.37
CA PRO A 46 9.70 2.69 -2.71
C PRO A 46 10.11 1.75 -3.85
N ALA A 47 11.16 0.93 -3.64
CA ALA A 47 11.58 -0.07 -4.62
C ALA A 47 10.64 -1.29 -4.65
N ALA A 48 10.01 -1.64 -3.53
CA ALA A 48 9.00 -2.68 -3.43
C ALA A 48 7.70 -2.22 -4.12
N ASP A 49 7.31 -0.95 -3.95
CA ASP A 49 6.17 -0.35 -4.61
C ASP A 49 6.39 -0.29 -6.13
N ALA A 50 7.58 0.13 -6.59
CA ALA A 50 7.93 0.10 -8.02
C ALA A 50 7.87 -1.33 -8.60
N ARG A 51 8.41 -2.34 -7.89
CA ARG A 51 8.31 -3.75 -8.30
C ARG A 51 6.87 -4.25 -8.32
N ALA A 52 6.06 -3.87 -7.33
CA ALA A 52 4.66 -4.23 -7.25
C ALA A 52 3.83 -3.58 -8.38
N ALA A 53 4.16 -2.33 -8.74
CA ALA A 53 3.58 -1.65 -9.91
C ALA A 53 3.88 -2.41 -11.20
N CYS A 54 5.14 -2.80 -11.40
CA CYS A 54 5.56 -3.57 -12.57
C CYS A 54 4.91 -4.96 -12.62
N ALA A 55 4.82 -5.65 -11.49
CA ALA A 55 4.11 -6.93 -11.40
C ALA A 55 2.61 -6.79 -11.68
N ALA A 56 1.98 -5.67 -11.29
CA ALA A 56 0.59 -5.40 -11.62
C ALA A 56 0.40 -5.14 -13.13
N LEU A 57 1.33 -4.40 -13.75
CA LEU A 57 1.34 -4.15 -15.20
C LEU A 57 1.56 -5.44 -16.00
N GLU A 58 2.45 -6.32 -15.55
CA GLU A 58 2.73 -7.60 -16.23
C GLU A 58 1.50 -8.52 -16.23
N ARG A 59 0.73 -8.55 -15.13
CA ARG A 59 -0.53 -9.31 -15.02
C ARG A 59 -1.66 -8.76 -15.89
N VAL A 60 -1.52 -7.54 -16.42
CA VAL A 60 -2.45 -7.01 -17.42
C VAL A 60 -2.19 -7.64 -18.79
N GLY A 61 -0.93 -8.00 -19.10
CA GLY A 61 -0.55 -8.58 -20.39
C GLY A 61 -0.56 -7.57 -21.54
N GLU A 62 -0.76 -8.07 -22.76
CA GLU A 62 -0.97 -7.24 -23.95
C GLU A 62 -2.35 -6.58 -23.87
N LEU A 63 -2.38 -5.24 -24.03
CA LEU A 63 -3.65 -4.54 -24.19
C LEU A 63 -4.23 -4.89 -25.58
N PRO A 64 -5.56 -4.96 -25.71
CA PRO A 64 -6.23 -5.29 -26.96
C PRO A 64 -5.76 -4.35 -28.07
N ALA A 65 -5.50 -4.90 -29.26
CA ALA A 65 -5.15 -4.08 -30.40
C ALA A 65 -6.32 -3.16 -30.76
N PRO A 66 -6.06 -1.93 -31.26
CA PRO A 66 -7.10 -0.95 -31.59
C PRO A 66 -8.11 -1.43 -32.65
N THR A 67 -7.80 -2.52 -33.35
CA THR A 67 -8.65 -3.17 -34.35
C THR A 67 -9.61 -4.23 -33.78
N GLU A 68 -9.49 -4.62 -32.51
CA GLU A 68 -10.27 -5.71 -31.91
C GLU A 68 -11.51 -5.20 -31.17
N GLY A 69 -12.57 -4.87 -31.93
CA GLY A 69 -13.93 -4.72 -31.41
C GLY A 69 -14.14 -3.64 -30.34
N PRO A 70 -15.33 -3.59 -29.69
CA PRO A 70 -15.60 -2.57 -28.69
C PRO A 70 -14.71 -2.79 -27.47
N ALA A 71 -13.80 -1.83 -27.22
CA ALA A 71 -12.82 -1.79 -26.11
C ALA A 71 -13.40 -2.18 -24.72
N SER A 72 -14.72 -2.07 -24.56
CA SER A 72 -15.51 -2.45 -23.39
C SER A 72 -15.43 -3.94 -22.99
N SER A 73 -15.40 -4.89 -23.93
CA SER A 73 -15.33 -6.32 -23.57
C SER A 73 -13.92 -6.78 -23.17
N ALA A 74 -12.90 -6.07 -23.67
CA ALA A 74 -11.50 -6.45 -23.54
C ALA A 74 -10.81 -5.74 -22.35
N LEU A 75 -11.40 -4.66 -21.83
CA LEU A 75 -11.14 -4.14 -20.48
C LEU A 75 -11.79 -4.99 -19.37
N THR A 76 -12.00 -6.27 -19.67
CA THR A 76 -12.68 -7.26 -18.85
C THR A 76 -12.17 -7.23 -17.42
N GLN A 77 -13.13 -7.37 -16.50
CA GLN A 77 -13.06 -7.54 -15.05
C GLN A 77 -11.64 -7.78 -14.49
N GLY A 78 -10.87 -6.70 -14.31
CA GLY A 78 -9.55 -6.76 -13.68
C GLY A 78 -8.47 -5.89 -14.31
N VAL A 79 -8.58 -5.49 -15.59
CA VAL A 79 -7.54 -4.69 -16.26
C VAL A 79 -7.46 -3.27 -15.68
N LEU A 80 -8.58 -2.53 -15.70
CA LEU A 80 -8.66 -1.18 -15.14
C LEU A 80 -8.17 -1.11 -13.68
N PRO A 81 -8.65 -1.94 -12.73
CA PRO A 81 -8.18 -1.85 -11.35
C PRO A 81 -6.69 -2.23 -11.19
N ARG A 82 -6.14 -3.11 -12.04
CA ARG A 82 -4.70 -3.42 -12.02
C ARG A 82 -3.84 -2.27 -12.54
N ILE A 83 -4.28 -1.59 -13.60
CA ILE A 83 -3.58 -0.42 -14.14
C ILE A 83 -3.61 0.74 -13.14
N LEU A 84 -4.77 0.99 -12.52
CA LEU A 84 -4.88 1.98 -11.45
C LEU A 84 -3.99 1.62 -10.26
N ALA A 85 -3.98 0.36 -9.81
CA ALA A 85 -3.09 -0.08 -8.74
C ALA A 85 -1.61 0.12 -9.11
N ALA A 86 -1.21 -0.20 -10.35
CA ALA A 86 0.15 0.02 -10.82
C ALA A 86 0.54 1.51 -10.78
N ARG A 87 -0.37 2.40 -11.24
CA ARG A 87 -0.19 3.85 -11.20
C ARG A 87 0.01 4.36 -9.78
N GLU A 88 -0.86 4.01 -8.85
CA GLU A 88 -0.79 4.50 -7.46
C GLU A 88 0.50 4.02 -6.77
N LEU A 89 0.91 2.78 -7.00
CA LEU A 89 2.16 2.23 -6.46
C LEU A 89 3.40 2.93 -7.04
N ALA A 90 3.41 3.20 -8.34
CA ALA A 90 4.52 3.94 -8.95
C ALA A 90 4.58 5.40 -8.49
N ALA A 91 3.42 6.04 -8.29
CA ALA A 91 3.35 7.39 -7.72
C ALA A 91 3.89 7.44 -6.30
N ALA A 92 3.51 6.47 -5.45
CA ALA A 92 4.06 6.34 -4.10
C ALA A 92 5.58 6.13 -4.12
N ALA A 93 6.08 5.27 -5.01
CA ALA A 93 7.51 5.07 -5.20
C ALA A 93 8.25 6.37 -5.58
N ALA A 94 7.65 7.16 -6.49
CA ALA A 94 8.21 8.42 -6.97
C ALA A 94 8.20 9.53 -5.92
N GLU A 95 7.25 9.53 -4.99
CA GLU A 95 7.17 10.50 -3.89
C GLU A 95 8.41 10.41 -2.98
N PHE A 96 8.88 9.20 -2.71
CA PHE A 96 10.04 8.97 -1.85
C PHE A 96 11.36 8.86 -2.61
N ARG A 97 11.34 8.41 -3.88
CA ARG A 97 12.55 8.27 -4.71
C ARG A 97 12.33 8.83 -6.12
N PRO A 98 12.95 9.98 -6.45
CA PRO A 98 12.79 10.66 -7.74
C PRO A 98 13.15 9.81 -8.97
N GLN A 99 13.99 8.79 -8.80
CA GLN A 99 14.37 7.85 -9.86
C GLN A 99 13.18 7.09 -10.47
N TYR A 100 12.06 6.97 -9.76
CA TYR A 100 10.84 6.30 -10.26
C TYR A 100 9.82 7.26 -10.87
N ARG A 101 10.14 8.56 -10.99
CA ARG A 101 9.22 9.56 -11.52
C ARG A 101 8.80 9.28 -12.97
N GLU A 102 9.74 8.86 -13.81
CA GLU A 102 9.42 8.52 -15.21
C GLU A 102 8.47 7.31 -15.29
N LEU A 103 8.67 6.29 -14.45
CA LEU A 103 7.75 5.16 -14.35
C LEU A 103 6.33 5.60 -13.96
N ALA A 104 6.21 6.50 -12.98
CA ALA A 104 4.93 7.04 -12.54
C ALA A 104 4.24 7.86 -13.64
N ASP A 105 4.99 8.71 -14.35
CA ASP A 105 4.48 9.53 -15.46
C ASP A 105 3.95 8.66 -16.61
N HIS A 106 4.68 7.59 -16.96
CA HIS A 106 4.23 6.65 -17.98
C HIS A 106 3.00 5.86 -17.55
N LEU A 107 2.92 5.41 -16.29
CA LEU A 107 1.72 4.71 -15.79
C LEU A 107 0.50 5.64 -15.67
N ASP A 108 0.68 6.94 -15.41
CA ASP A 108 -0.42 7.92 -15.49
C ASP A 108 -0.95 8.05 -16.93
N GLY A 109 -0.06 8.13 -17.91
CA GLY A 109 -0.42 8.15 -19.33
C GLY A 109 -1.23 6.91 -19.75
N VAL A 110 -0.78 5.71 -19.33
CA VAL A 110 -1.50 4.45 -19.58
C VAL A 110 -2.87 4.46 -18.90
N SER A 111 -2.94 4.89 -17.64
CA SER A 111 -4.19 4.99 -16.90
C SER A 111 -5.19 5.92 -17.59
N ARG A 112 -4.74 7.08 -18.09
CA ARG A 112 -5.60 8.03 -18.81
C ARG A 112 -6.16 7.45 -20.11
N MET A 113 -5.34 6.73 -20.86
CA MET A 113 -5.76 6.01 -22.06
C MET A 113 -6.84 4.96 -21.75
N VAL A 114 -6.63 4.19 -20.69
CA VAL A 114 -7.53 3.10 -20.27
C VAL A 114 -8.85 3.64 -19.73
N VAL A 115 -8.80 4.69 -18.91
CA VAL A 115 -9.99 5.36 -18.35
C VAL A 115 -10.81 6.05 -19.44
N SER A 116 -10.15 6.64 -20.44
CA SER A 116 -10.83 7.25 -21.59
C SER A 116 -11.37 6.22 -22.59
N LEU A 117 -11.09 4.91 -22.38
CA LEU A 117 -11.42 3.81 -23.29
C LEU A 117 -10.81 3.98 -24.69
N ASN A 118 -9.86 4.90 -24.86
CA ASN A 118 -9.21 5.19 -26.14
C ASN A 118 -7.90 4.39 -26.28
N LEU A 119 -8.02 3.06 -26.35
CA LEU A 119 -6.86 2.15 -26.43
C LEU A 119 -6.05 2.30 -27.74
N ALA A 120 -6.59 3.04 -28.71
CA ALA A 120 -5.93 3.38 -29.97
C ALA A 120 -5.04 4.62 -29.88
N ASP A 121 -5.06 5.34 -28.74
CA ASP A 121 -4.26 6.55 -28.56
C ASP A 121 -2.75 6.24 -28.66
N GLU A 122 -2.09 6.86 -29.64
CA GLU A 122 -0.65 6.67 -29.87
C GLU A 122 0.18 7.11 -28.67
N GLY A 123 -0.25 8.18 -27.99
CA GLY A 123 0.39 8.66 -26.76
C GLY A 123 0.32 7.62 -25.64
N GLY A 124 -0.88 7.11 -25.33
CA GLY A 124 -1.08 6.06 -24.34
C GLY A 124 -0.31 4.77 -24.64
N ARG A 125 -0.21 4.36 -25.91
CA ARG A 125 0.57 3.19 -26.32
C ARG A 125 2.07 3.41 -26.20
N TRP A 126 2.55 4.62 -26.51
CA TRP A 126 3.93 5.00 -26.27
C TRP A 126 4.26 4.93 -24.77
N HIS A 127 3.42 5.52 -23.92
CA HIS A 127 3.58 5.44 -22.46
C HIS A 127 3.58 3.99 -21.95
N LEU A 128 2.76 3.09 -22.52
CA LEU A 128 2.78 1.67 -22.17
C LEU A 128 4.12 1.01 -22.50
N SER A 129 4.68 1.32 -23.68
CA SER A 129 5.97 0.78 -24.10
C SER A 129 7.13 1.27 -23.23
N GLU A 130 7.13 2.55 -22.85
CA GLU A 130 8.15 3.12 -21.97
C GLU A 130 8.01 2.61 -20.54
N ALA A 131 6.79 2.52 -20.01
CA ALA A 131 6.54 1.92 -18.69
C ALA A 131 7.12 0.49 -18.61
N ARG A 132 6.94 -0.32 -19.65
CA ARG A 132 7.52 -1.68 -19.73
C ARG A 132 9.05 -1.66 -19.77
N LYS A 133 9.68 -0.71 -20.46
CA LYS A 133 11.14 -0.54 -20.45
C LYS A 133 11.66 -0.16 -19.07
N HIS A 134 11.01 0.80 -18.41
CA HIS A 134 11.37 1.19 -17.04
C HIS A 134 11.21 0.03 -16.06
N CYS A 135 10.17 -0.80 -16.23
CA CYS A 135 10.00 -2.00 -15.43
C CYS A 135 11.09 -3.06 -15.61
N ALA A 136 11.85 -3.05 -16.71
CA ALA A 136 13.02 -3.92 -16.88
C ALA A 136 14.27 -3.40 -16.13
N LEU A 137 14.22 -2.17 -15.61
CA LEU A 137 15.31 -1.50 -14.90
C LEU A 137 15.09 -1.40 -13.38
N VAL A 138 13.90 -1.76 -12.91
CA VAL A 138 13.48 -1.79 -11.49
C VAL A 138 13.87 -3.12 -10.87
#